data_AF-A0A8J5WJ14-F1
#
_entry.id   AF-A0A8J5WJ14-F1
#
_cell.length_a   1.000
_cell.length_b   1.000
_cell.length_c   1.000
_cell.angle_alpha   90.00
_cell.angle_beta   90.00
_cell.angle_gamma   90.00
#
_symmetry.space_group_name_H-M   'P 1'
#
loop_
_entity.id
_entity.type
_entity.pdbx_description
1 polymer ?
#
loop_
_entity_poly.entity_id
_entity_poly.type
_entity_poly.pdbx_seq_one_letter_code
_entity_poly.pdbx_strand_id
1 'polypeptide(L)'
;MEMEAGSGRGREGRSEAGYGQGPPWVFRGSALYQLHLVKAATARAFVPKDLRLVEAFGYTLGGMFLARYDDSPAGKFDELVVIAGIVWNPPTSCAWAARVLVNSTKACRHGRKEVGLPSHVATFSQTEAAALRNKPLVKSNGFLSMLGMRSTISKQGNDHEIEISETKGSSTRHLCNISVPLTGSHKHKWMGPAIRMSLPSFSGQMEDHPDLLKYSCQVQCR
;
A
#
# COMPACT_ATOMS: atom_id res chain seq x y z
N MET A 1 -19.20 -9.50 -59.72
CA MET A 1 -18.95 -10.73 -58.95
C MET A 1 -18.26 -10.30 -57.67
N GLU A 2 -19.02 -10.30 -56.59
CA GLU A 2 -18.59 -10.02 -55.22
C GLU A 2 -17.67 -11.12 -54.66
N MET A 3 -17.16 -10.82 -53.46
CA MET A 3 -16.57 -11.66 -52.40
C MET A 3 -15.04 -11.75 -52.39
N GLU A 4 -14.35 -11.64 -51.26
CA GLU A 4 -14.60 -11.05 -49.93
C GLU A 4 -13.25 -11.04 -49.21
N ALA A 5 -13.16 -10.31 -48.11
CA ALA A 5 -11.93 -9.99 -47.40
C ALA A 5 -11.27 -11.19 -46.69
N GLY A 6 -9.95 -11.15 -46.58
CA GLY A 6 -9.14 -12.02 -45.75
C GLY A 6 -8.09 -11.23 -44.97
N SER A 7 -8.55 -10.34 -44.08
CA SER A 7 -7.73 -9.62 -43.11
C SER A 7 -7.12 -10.62 -42.12
N GLY A 8 -5.87 -11.02 -42.36
CA GLY A 8 -5.03 -11.72 -41.39
C GLY A 8 -4.63 -10.76 -40.27
N ARG A 9 -5.55 -10.54 -39.34
CA ARG A 9 -5.35 -9.75 -38.12
C ARG A 9 -4.20 -10.41 -37.34
N GLY A 10 -3.04 -9.76 -37.35
CA GLY A 10 -1.92 -10.10 -36.49
C GLY A 10 -2.43 -10.25 -35.07
N ARG A 11 -2.36 -11.46 -34.53
CA ARG A 11 -2.43 -11.66 -33.08
C ARG A 11 -1.15 -11.05 -32.53
N GLU A 12 -1.20 -9.76 -32.25
CA GLU A 12 -0.27 -9.11 -31.36
C GLU A 12 -0.56 -9.68 -29.97
N GLY A 13 -0.01 -10.87 -29.71
CA GLY A 13 0.07 -11.41 -28.37
C GLY A 13 0.83 -10.39 -27.57
N ARG A 14 0.14 -9.65 -26.68
CA ARG A 14 0.77 -8.90 -25.61
C ARG A 14 1.75 -9.87 -24.96
N SER A 15 3.03 -9.69 -25.25
CA SER A 15 4.08 -10.35 -24.51
C SER A 15 3.84 -9.92 -23.07
N GLU A 16 3.53 -10.86 -22.18
CA GLU A 16 3.47 -10.58 -20.75
C GLU A 16 4.86 -10.07 -20.36
N ALA A 17 5.01 -8.75 -20.35
CA ALA A 17 6.23 -8.05 -20.01
C ALA A 17 6.49 -8.27 -18.53
N GLY A 18 7.06 -9.43 -18.20
CA GLY A 18 7.48 -9.75 -16.85
C GLY A 18 8.69 -8.93 -16.44
N TYR A 19 9.16 -9.14 -15.22
CA TYR A 19 10.36 -8.48 -14.70
C TYR A 19 11.62 -8.66 -15.57
N GLY A 20 11.65 -9.65 -16.46
CA GLY A 20 12.78 -9.94 -17.35
C GLY A 20 13.10 -8.86 -18.40
N GLN A 21 12.21 -7.88 -18.62
CA GLN A 21 12.51 -6.74 -19.52
C GLN A 21 13.41 -5.68 -18.88
N GLY A 22 13.66 -5.78 -17.56
CA GLY A 22 14.41 -4.77 -16.81
C GLY A 22 13.60 -3.48 -16.56
N PRO A 23 14.16 -2.54 -15.78
CA PRO A 23 13.51 -1.27 -15.50
C PRO A 23 13.49 -0.35 -16.75
N PRO A 24 12.53 0.59 -16.86
CA PRO A 24 11.51 0.93 -15.87
C PRO A 24 10.32 -0.04 -15.87
N TRP A 25 9.99 -0.58 -14.70
CA TRP A 25 8.78 -1.39 -14.50
C TRP A 25 7.56 -0.49 -14.27
N VAL A 26 6.47 -0.79 -14.95
CA VAL A 26 5.22 -0.01 -14.86
C VAL A 26 4.19 -0.76 -14.05
N PHE A 27 3.64 -0.10 -13.03
CA PHE A 27 2.57 -0.61 -12.19
C PHE A 27 1.34 0.31 -12.33
N ARG A 28 0.16 -0.26 -12.55
CA ARG A 28 -1.11 0.47 -12.64
C ARG A 28 -2.10 -0.11 -11.66
N GLY A 29 -2.80 0.76 -10.95
CA GLY A 29 -3.73 0.33 -9.91
C GLY A 29 -4.28 1.50 -9.11
N SER A 30 -4.87 1.18 -7.98
CA SER A 30 -5.35 2.14 -6.98
C SER A 30 -4.56 1.97 -5.68
N ALA A 31 -4.44 3.04 -4.90
CA ALA A 31 -3.76 2.98 -3.60
C ALA A 31 -4.48 3.83 -2.56
N LEU A 32 -4.62 3.28 -1.36
CA LEU A 32 -5.08 3.98 -0.16
C LEU A 32 -3.86 4.35 0.67
N TYR A 33 -3.67 5.64 0.94
CA TYR A 33 -2.60 6.14 1.82
C TYR A 33 -3.17 6.56 3.17
N GLN A 34 -2.53 6.13 4.25
CA GLN A 34 -2.86 6.54 5.60
C GLN A 34 -1.59 6.97 6.32
N LEU A 35 -1.42 8.29 6.48
CA LEU A 35 -0.26 8.87 7.13
C LEU A 35 -0.52 9.07 8.62
N HIS A 36 0.50 8.83 9.44
CA HIS A 36 0.44 8.97 10.89
C HIS A 36 1.71 9.57 11.46
N LEU A 37 1.58 10.22 12.62
CA LEU A 37 2.73 10.53 13.45
C LEU A 37 3.15 9.28 14.22
N VAL A 38 4.40 8.85 14.00
CA VAL A 38 5.02 7.71 14.67
C VAL A 38 6.05 8.25 15.65
N LYS A 39 6.07 7.73 16.88
CA LYS A 39 7.12 8.10 17.85
C LYS A 39 8.48 7.75 17.27
N ALA A 40 9.42 8.71 17.29
CA ALA A 40 10.76 8.53 16.77
C ALA A 40 11.45 7.30 17.37
N ALA A 41 11.31 7.09 18.69
CA ALA A 41 11.85 5.91 19.36
C ALA A 41 11.33 4.58 18.77
N THR A 42 10.07 4.52 18.35
CA THR A 42 9.49 3.34 17.70
C THR A 42 10.00 3.19 16.27
N ALA A 43 10.05 4.28 15.50
CA ALA A 43 10.59 4.26 14.13
C ALA A 43 12.05 3.81 14.09
N ARG A 44 12.85 4.22 15.08
CA ARG A 44 14.28 3.86 15.21
C ARG A 44 14.55 2.38 15.42
N ALA A 45 13.57 1.58 15.84
CA ALA A 45 13.73 0.14 15.91
C ALA A 45 13.76 -0.52 14.51
N PHE A 46 13.24 0.15 13.49
CA PHE A 46 13.12 -0.37 12.12
C PHE A 46 13.98 0.38 11.11
N VAL A 47 14.41 1.61 11.42
CA VAL A 47 15.25 2.44 10.56
C VAL A 47 16.73 2.21 10.90
N PRO A 48 17.58 1.95 9.90
CA PRO A 48 19.02 1.81 10.09
C PRO A 48 19.64 2.99 10.84
N LYS A 49 20.63 2.71 11.70
CA LYS A 49 21.24 3.72 12.60
C LYS A 49 22.05 4.77 11.85
N ASP A 50 22.60 4.40 10.70
CA ASP A 50 23.34 5.25 9.77
C ASP A 50 22.43 6.26 9.03
N LEU A 51 21.13 5.98 8.93
CA LEU A 51 20.17 6.89 8.32
C LEU A 51 19.62 7.89 9.34
N ARG A 52 19.67 9.18 9.01
CA ARG A 52 19.08 10.23 9.86
C ARG A 52 17.57 10.26 9.69
N LEU A 53 16.82 10.03 10.76
CA LEU A 53 15.36 10.19 10.77
C LEU A 53 15.00 11.68 10.72
N VAL A 54 14.00 12.02 9.93
CA VAL A 54 13.36 13.34 9.94
C VAL A 54 12.31 13.31 11.05
N GLU A 55 12.59 14.01 12.14
CA GLU A 55 11.75 14.04 13.32
C GLU A 55 11.52 15.47 13.82
N ALA A 56 10.34 15.70 14.40
CA ALA A 56 9.96 16.92 15.09
C ALA A 56 9.22 16.54 16.37
N PHE A 57 9.60 17.15 17.50
CA PHE A 57 9.01 16.88 18.82
C PHE A 57 9.00 15.39 19.24
N GLY A 58 9.99 14.62 18.79
CA GLY A 58 10.08 13.18 19.07
C GLY A 58 9.13 12.31 18.22
N TYR A 59 8.59 12.85 17.12
CA TYR A 59 7.76 12.13 16.16
C TYR A 59 8.32 12.26 14.75
N THR A 60 8.09 11.25 13.92
CA THR A 60 8.34 11.26 12.47
C THR A 60 7.04 10.98 11.72
N LEU A 61 6.99 11.35 10.44
CA LEU A 61 5.88 11.00 9.58
C LEU A 61 6.06 9.56 9.09
N GLY A 62 5.17 8.66 9.51
CA GLY A 62 5.09 7.29 9.01
C GLY A 62 3.70 7.00 8.47
N GLY A 63 3.32 5.73 8.46
CA GLY A 63 1.98 5.31 8.09
C GLY A 63 1.98 4.01 7.30
N MET A 64 1.01 3.88 6.41
CA MET A 64 0.95 2.77 5.48
C MET A 64 0.34 3.20 4.15
N PHE A 65 0.54 2.37 3.13
CA PHE A 65 -0.34 2.39 1.97
C PHE A 65 -0.72 0.98 1.54
N LEU A 66 -1.97 0.82 1.11
CA LEU A 66 -2.49 -0.39 0.51
C LEU A 66 -2.70 -0.12 -0.98
N ALA A 67 -1.89 -0.72 -1.83
CA ALA A 67 -2.01 -0.68 -3.28
C ALA A 67 -2.67 -1.96 -3.82
N ARG A 68 -3.58 -1.79 -4.78
CA ARG A 68 -4.16 -2.87 -5.57
C ARG A 68 -3.76 -2.67 -7.02
N TYR A 69 -2.91 -3.53 -7.53
CA TYR A 69 -2.39 -3.44 -8.90
C TYR A 69 -3.25 -4.26 -9.85
N ASP A 70 -3.78 -3.59 -10.87
CA ASP A 70 -4.52 -4.18 -11.98
C ASP A 70 -3.60 -4.61 -13.13
N ASP A 71 -2.42 -4.02 -13.22
CA ASP A 71 -1.42 -4.30 -14.26
C ASP A 71 -0.01 -4.07 -13.70
N SER A 72 0.85 -5.08 -13.80
CA SER A 72 2.24 -5.03 -13.37
C SER A 72 3.06 -6.16 -14.02
N PRO A 73 4.41 -6.12 -13.96
CA PRO A 73 5.23 -7.25 -14.43
C PRO A 73 5.01 -8.56 -13.65
N ALA A 74 4.39 -8.49 -12.47
CA ALA A 74 4.01 -9.65 -11.66
C ALA A 74 2.58 -10.14 -11.93
N GLY A 75 1.82 -9.48 -12.81
CA GLY A 75 0.37 -9.64 -12.93
C GLY A 75 -0.39 -8.81 -11.90
N LYS A 76 -1.64 -9.17 -11.62
CA LYS A 76 -2.44 -8.51 -10.58
C LYS A 76 -2.00 -8.95 -9.19
N PHE A 77 -1.85 -8.01 -8.26
CA PHE A 77 -1.54 -8.31 -6.87
C PHE A 77 -1.87 -7.12 -5.95
N ASP A 78 -2.04 -7.41 -4.67
CA ASP A 78 -2.19 -6.40 -3.61
C ASP A 78 -0.88 -6.25 -2.85
N GLU A 79 -0.57 -5.03 -2.43
CA GLU A 79 0.61 -4.67 -1.67
C GLU A 79 0.24 -3.77 -0.49
N LEU A 80 0.61 -4.16 0.73
CA LEU A 80 0.58 -3.30 1.89
C LEU A 80 2.01 -2.94 2.30
N VAL A 81 2.33 -1.65 2.28
CA VAL A 81 3.60 -1.14 2.78
C VAL A 81 3.40 -0.41 4.10
N VAL A 82 4.17 -0.78 5.10
CA VAL A 82 4.24 -0.10 6.39
C VAL A 82 5.48 0.80 6.39
N ILE A 83 5.26 2.10 6.58
CA ILE A 83 6.29 3.13 6.59
C ILE A 83 6.60 3.47 8.06
N ALA A 84 7.82 3.17 8.51
CA ALA A 84 8.24 3.49 9.89
C ALA A 84 8.46 5.00 10.08
N GLY A 85 8.96 5.68 9.07
CA GLY A 85 9.29 7.10 9.15
C GLY A 85 9.88 7.65 7.86
N ILE A 86 10.16 8.95 7.86
CA ILE A 86 10.91 9.62 6.80
C ILE A 86 12.39 9.71 7.19
N VAL A 87 13.28 9.32 6.29
CA VAL A 87 14.74 9.44 6.47
C VAL A 87 15.32 10.50 5.55
N TRP A 88 16.38 11.15 6.01
CA TRP A 88 17.09 12.20 5.29
C TRP A 88 17.94 11.63 4.17
N ASN A 89 17.84 12.22 2.97
CA ASN A 89 18.61 11.85 1.79
C ASN A 89 19.01 13.15 1.06
N PRO A 90 20.08 13.86 1.49
CA PRO A 90 20.42 15.17 0.95
C PRO A 90 20.38 15.19 -0.59
N PRO A 91 19.70 16.16 -1.23
CA PRO A 91 19.00 17.32 -0.66
C PRO A 91 17.51 17.08 -0.28
N THR A 92 17.00 15.85 -0.38
CA THR A 92 15.60 15.50 -0.14
C THR A 92 15.43 14.58 1.09
N SER A 93 14.29 13.92 1.18
CA SER A 93 13.99 12.87 2.15
C SER A 93 13.23 11.72 1.48
N CYS A 94 13.17 10.55 2.10
CA CYS A 94 12.42 9.41 1.57
C CYS A 94 11.72 8.60 2.67
N ALA A 95 10.66 7.89 2.30
CA ALA A 95 9.97 7.00 3.23
C ALA A 95 10.77 5.71 3.42
N TRP A 96 10.91 5.27 4.67
CA TRP A 96 11.52 3.98 5.00
C TRP A 96 10.44 2.92 5.18
N ALA A 97 10.37 1.96 4.26
CA ALA A 97 9.49 0.82 4.36
C ALA A 97 10.04 -0.15 5.41
N ALA A 98 9.36 -0.26 6.56
CA ALA A 98 9.72 -1.22 7.60
C ALA A 98 9.26 -2.63 7.24
N ARG A 99 8.18 -2.73 6.46
CA ARG A 99 7.62 -3.99 6.02
C ARG A 99 6.79 -3.81 4.76
N VAL A 100 6.86 -4.79 3.87
CA VAL A 100 6.05 -4.87 2.66
C VAL A 100 5.36 -6.24 2.64
N LEU A 101 4.06 -6.29 2.44
CA LEU A 101 3.26 -7.51 2.38
C LEU A 101 2.62 -7.60 1.00
N VAL A 102 2.74 -8.73 0.32
CA VAL A 102 2.18 -8.92 -1.04
C VAL A 102 1.54 -10.29 -1.18
N ASN A 103 0.46 -10.40 -1.96
CA ASN A 103 -0.15 -11.70 -2.29
C ASN A 103 0.48 -12.42 -3.50
N SER A 104 1.48 -11.82 -4.15
CA SER A 104 2.22 -12.43 -5.25
C SER A 104 3.63 -12.86 -4.83
N THR A 105 3.92 -14.15 -4.95
CA THR A 105 5.26 -14.71 -4.69
C THR A 105 6.30 -14.16 -5.67
N LYS A 106 5.90 -13.88 -6.91
CA LYS A 106 6.74 -13.27 -7.94
C LYS A 106 7.12 -11.84 -7.57
N ALA A 107 6.14 -11.03 -7.14
CA ALA A 107 6.39 -9.66 -6.67
C ALA A 107 7.27 -9.66 -5.41
N CYS A 108 6.99 -10.55 -4.45
CA CYS A 108 7.79 -10.68 -3.21
C CYS A 108 9.25 -10.99 -3.51
N ARG A 109 9.51 -11.99 -4.36
CA ARG A 109 10.87 -12.39 -4.73
C ARG A 109 11.61 -11.26 -5.45
N HIS A 110 10.95 -10.57 -6.37
CA HIS A 110 11.54 -9.45 -7.08
C HIS A 110 11.83 -8.27 -6.15
N GLY A 111 10.87 -7.91 -5.28
CA GLY A 111 11.05 -6.83 -4.28
C GLY A 111 12.26 -7.07 -3.39
N ARG A 112 12.50 -8.31 -2.95
CA ARG A 112 13.69 -8.67 -2.18
C ARG A 112 14.98 -8.61 -3.02
N LYS A 113 15.01 -9.29 -4.17
CA LYS A 113 16.23 -9.55 -4.95
C LYS A 113 16.70 -8.43 -5.87
N GLU A 114 15.80 -7.55 -6.31
CA GLU A 114 16.15 -6.48 -7.26
C GLU A 114 16.01 -5.12 -6.59
N VAL A 115 15.12 -5.02 -5.60
CA VAL A 115 14.79 -3.76 -4.94
C VAL A 115 15.19 -3.78 -3.45
N GLY A 116 15.65 -4.88 -2.85
CA GLY A 116 16.06 -4.90 -1.44
C GLY A 116 14.94 -4.58 -0.42
N LEU A 117 13.67 -4.79 -0.76
CA LEU A 117 12.53 -4.51 0.11
C LEU A 117 12.35 -5.60 1.19
N PRO A 118 11.88 -5.24 2.39
CA PRO A 118 11.44 -6.20 3.41
C PRO A 118 10.07 -6.78 3.06
N SER A 119 9.97 -7.41 1.88
CA SER A 119 8.74 -8.00 1.35
C SER A 119 8.43 -9.35 1.99
N HIS A 120 7.16 -9.67 2.23
CA HIS A 120 6.68 -10.95 2.73
C HIS A 120 5.43 -11.36 1.98
N VAL A 121 5.23 -12.66 1.80
CA VAL A 121 3.98 -13.17 1.21
C VAL A 121 2.88 -13.13 2.27
N ALA A 122 1.75 -12.54 1.91
CA ALA A 122 0.57 -12.44 2.76
C ALA A 122 -0.72 -12.67 1.96
N THR A 123 -1.75 -13.17 2.62
CA THR A 123 -3.10 -13.32 2.08
C THR A 123 -3.91 -12.08 2.43
N PHE A 124 -4.65 -11.57 1.44
CA PHE A 124 -5.57 -10.45 1.57
C PHE A 124 -6.98 -11.00 1.32
N SER A 125 -7.80 -11.09 2.37
CA SER A 125 -9.20 -11.49 2.27
C SER A 125 -10.08 -10.25 2.39
N GLN A 126 -10.88 -9.99 1.35
CA GLN A 126 -11.95 -9.00 1.40
C GLN A 126 -13.21 -9.68 1.91
N THR A 127 -13.64 -9.29 3.10
CA THR A 127 -14.94 -9.66 3.64
C THR A 127 -15.87 -8.50 3.38
N GLU A 128 -16.81 -8.68 2.45
CA GLU A 128 -18.00 -7.83 2.43
C GLU A 128 -18.76 -8.15 3.70
N ALA A 129 -19.01 -7.14 4.55
CA ALA A 129 -19.84 -7.28 5.73
C ALA A 129 -21.31 -7.53 5.33
N ALA A 130 -21.59 -8.70 4.77
CA ALA A 130 -22.93 -9.18 4.54
C ALA A 130 -23.55 -9.52 5.90
N ALA A 131 -24.36 -8.57 6.38
CA ALA A 131 -25.53 -8.82 7.21
C ALA A 131 -25.34 -9.76 8.41
N LEU A 132 -24.61 -9.33 9.45
CA LEU A 132 -24.83 -9.87 10.79
C LEU A 132 -24.44 -8.83 11.85
N ARG A 133 -25.47 -8.30 12.53
CA ARG A 133 -25.65 -8.38 14.00
C ARG A 133 -26.21 -7.09 14.61
N ASN A 134 -27.52 -7.13 14.86
CA ASN A 134 -28.16 -6.42 15.96
C ASN A 134 -27.44 -6.77 17.28
N LYS A 135 -26.64 -5.85 17.85
CA LYS A 135 -26.42 -5.78 19.30
C LYS A 135 -26.22 -4.32 19.75
N PRO A 136 -26.78 -3.89 20.89
CA PRO A 136 -26.77 -2.50 21.30
C PRO A 136 -25.57 -2.12 22.18
N LEU A 137 -25.16 -0.86 21.97
CA LEU A 137 -24.67 0.15 22.92
C LEU A 137 -23.46 -0.14 23.83
N VAL A 138 -22.40 0.66 23.64
CA VAL A 138 -21.56 1.16 24.74
C VAL A 138 -21.45 2.68 24.60
N LYS A 139 -21.96 3.40 25.61
CA LYS A 139 -21.86 4.85 25.74
C LYS A 139 -20.42 5.23 26.05
N SER A 140 -19.82 6.15 25.28
CA SER A 140 -18.56 6.79 25.64
C SER A 140 -18.78 8.22 26.13
N ASN A 141 -18.11 8.54 27.24
CA ASN A 141 -18.29 9.67 28.15
C ASN A 141 -18.15 11.08 27.52
N GLY A 142 -19.17 11.92 27.75
CA GLY A 142 -19.14 13.11 28.62
C GLY A 142 -18.18 14.28 28.40
N PHE A 143 -17.01 14.11 27.77
CA PHE A 143 -16.02 15.19 27.65
C PHE A 143 -15.98 15.86 26.27
N LEU A 144 -16.52 15.19 25.24
CA LEU A 144 -16.58 15.73 23.87
C LEU A 144 -17.83 16.61 23.60
N SER A 145 -18.79 16.65 24.52
CA SER A 145 -20.03 17.43 24.36
C SER A 145 -19.85 18.94 24.53
N MET A 146 -18.72 19.40 25.06
CA MET A 146 -18.47 20.84 25.28
C MET A 146 -17.86 21.57 24.07
N LEU A 147 -17.28 20.83 23.10
CA LEU A 147 -16.59 21.40 21.93
C LEU A 147 -17.49 21.57 20.69
N GLY A 148 -18.83 21.50 20.82
CA GLY A 148 -19.76 21.85 19.73
C GLY A 148 -19.72 20.94 18.48
N MET A 149 -18.88 19.90 18.45
CA MET A 149 -18.79 18.95 17.34
C MET A 149 -19.83 17.83 17.52
N ARG A 150 -21.10 18.17 17.25
CA ARG A 150 -22.20 17.20 17.26
C ARG A 150 -22.26 16.50 15.90
N SER A 151 -21.40 15.50 15.68
CA SER A 151 -21.60 14.58 14.55
C SER A 151 -22.59 13.49 14.97
N THR A 152 -23.85 13.63 14.57
CA THR A 152 -24.79 12.51 14.57
C THR A 152 -24.40 11.58 13.43
N ILE A 153 -23.47 10.66 13.69
CA ILE A 153 -23.18 9.57 12.75
C ILE A 153 -24.32 8.55 12.89
N SER A 154 -25.33 8.66 12.03
CA SER A 154 -26.23 7.54 11.77
C SER A 154 -25.42 6.43 11.13
N LYS A 155 -25.16 5.35 11.88
CA LYS A 155 -24.52 4.14 11.35
C LYS A 155 -25.49 3.45 10.38
N GLN A 156 -25.29 3.69 9.10
CA GLN A 156 -25.72 2.75 8.06
C GLN A 156 -24.76 2.88 6.87
N GLY A 157 -23.57 2.34 7.03
CA GLY A 157 -22.60 2.14 5.95
C GLY A 157 -22.13 0.69 6.02
N ASN A 158 -22.23 -0.05 4.92
CA ASN A 158 -21.40 -1.23 4.75
C ASN A 158 -19.95 -0.73 4.79
N ASP A 159 -19.12 -1.29 5.65
CA ASP A 159 -17.67 -1.08 5.59
C ASP A 159 -17.07 -2.33 4.92
N HIS A 160 -16.09 -2.15 4.04
CA HIS A 160 -15.33 -3.27 3.49
C HIS A 160 -14.17 -3.57 4.43
N GLU A 161 -14.07 -4.82 4.85
CA GLU A 161 -13.04 -5.26 5.78
C GLU A 161 -11.98 -6.07 5.02
N ILE A 162 -10.74 -5.60 5.06
CA ILE A 162 -9.60 -6.28 4.42
C ILE A 162 -8.77 -6.91 5.53
N GLU A 163 -8.85 -8.23 5.66
CA GLU A 163 -8.05 -9.00 6.59
C GLU A 163 -6.74 -9.42 5.93
N ILE A 164 -5.63 -9.26 6.67
CA ILE A 164 -4.29 -9.54 6.18
C ILE A 164 -3.63 -10.57 7.11
N SER A 165 -3.21 -11.68 6.53
CA SER A 165 -2.53 -12.76 7.25
C SER A 165 -1.24 -13.17 6.54
N GLU A 166 -0.19 -13.44 7.31
CA GLU A 166 1.08 -13.93 6.78
C GLU A 166 1.15 -15.45 6.98
N THR A 167 1.54 -16.16 5.92
CA THR A 167 1.75 -17.61 5.97
C THR A 167 3.25 -17.87 6.06
N LYS A 168 3.69 -18.45 7.17
CA LYS A 168 5.07 -18.91 7.36
C LYS A 168 5.04 -20.42 7.61
N GLY A 169 5.40 -21.20 6.60
CA GLY A 169 5.33 -22.67 6.66
C GLY A 169 3.89 -23.15 6.81
N SER A 170 3.64 -24.00 7.80
CA SER A 170 2.29 -24.50 8.14
C SER A 170 1.48 -23.55 9.04
N SER A 171 2.07 -22.42 9.48
CA SER A 171 1.40 -21.47 10.38
C SER A 171 0.89 -20.24 9.62
N THR A 172 -0.38 -19.91 9.85
CA THR A 172 -1.01 -18.67 9.40
C THR A 172 -1.12 -17.73 10.59
N ARG A 173 -0.50 -16.54 10.50
CA ARG A 173 -0.55 -15.51 11.52
C ARG A 173 -1.37 -14.32 11.02
N HIS A 174 -2.48 -14.04 11.68
CA HIS A 174 -3.24 -12.80 11.44
C HIS A 174 -2.37 -11.59 11.82
N LEU A 175 -2.26 -10.61 10.91
CA LEU A 175 -1.43 -9.41 11.11
C LEU A 175 -2.28 -8.20 11.46
N CYS A 176 -3.22 -7.84 10.59
CA CYS A 176 -4.04 -6.67 10.78
C CYS A 176 -5.31 -6.74 9.93
N ASN A 177 -6.18 -5.79 10.21
CA ASN A 177 -7.44 -5.61 9.53
C ASN A 177 -7.58 -4.13 9.17
N ILE A 178 -7.97 -3.85 7.92
CA ILE A 178 -8.19 -2.50 7.41
C ILE A 178 -9.67 -2.37 7.06
N SER A 179 -10.37 -1.52 7.80
CA SER A 179 -11.74 -1.12 7.47
C SER A 179 -11.70 0.05 6.50
N VAL A 180 -12.19 -0.15 5.28
CA VAL A 180 -12.32 0.88 4.26
C VAL A 180 -13.79 1.33 4.24
N PRO A 181 -14.09 2.61 4.54
CA PRO A 181 -15.46 3.08 4.47
C PRO A 181 -15.94 3.03 3.01
N LEU A 182 -17.09 2.40 2.73
CA LEU A 182 -17.75 2.67 1.45
C LEU A 182 -18.15 4.14 1.48
N THR A 183 -17.53 4.96 0.63
CA THR A 183 -18.16 6.21 0.23
C THR A 183 -19.47 5.84 -0.44
N GLY A 184 -20.58 5.90 0.31
CA GLY A 184 -21.92 5.83 -0.25
C GLY A 184 -21.99 6.79 -1.44
N SER A 185 -22.78 6.43 -2.44
CA SER A 185 -23.03 7.15 -3.69
C SER A 185 -23.42 8.63 -3.46
N HIS A 186 -22.49 9.47 -3.03
CA HIS A 186 -22.62 10.91 -3.06
C HIS A 186 -22.28 11.30 -4.49
N LYS A 187 -23.28 11.80 -5.22
CA LYS A 187 -23.22 12.24 -6.62
C LYS A 187 -22.19 13.34 -6.90
N HIS A 188 -21.39 13.75 -5.92
CA HIS A 188 -20.20 14.54 -6.12
C HIS A 188 -19.02 13.59 -6.28
N LYS A 189 -18.60 13.38 -7.53
CA LYS A 189 -17.26 12.86 -7.86
C LYS A 189 -16.24 13.79 -7.20
N TRP A 190 -15.88 13.53 -5.95
CA TRP A 190 -14.64 14.05 -5.40
C TRP A 190 -13.54 13.33 -6.15
N MET A 191 -13.16 13.88 -7.30
CA MET A 191 -11.90 13.52 -7.94
C MET A 191 -10.83 14.13 -7.06
N GLY A 192 -10.04 13.29 -6.40
CA GLY A 192 -8.87 13.75 -5.66
C GLY A 192 -7.96 14.56 -6.59
N PRO A 193 -7.06 15.39 -6.05
CA PRO A 193 -6.08 16.06 -6.90
C PRO A 193 -5.28 14.99 -7.66
N ALA A 194 -5.05 15.22 -8.95
CA ALA A 194 -4.11 14.40 -9.69
C ALA A 194 -2.70 14.66 -9.13
N ILE A 195 -2.11 13.66 -8.50
CA ILE A 195 -0.78 13.77 -7.89
C ILE A 195 0.22 13.05 -8.78
N ARG A 196 1.26 13.77 -9.23
CA ARG A 196 2.45 13.17 -9.82
C ARG A 196 3.62 13.42 -8.88
N MET A 197 4.26 12.34 -8.43
CA MET A 197 5.40 12.41 -7.53
C MET A 197 6.56 11.56 -8.08
N SER A 198 7.78 12.06 -7.95
CA SER A 198 9.02 11.29 -8.16
C SER A 198 9.62 11.05 -6.79
N LEU A 199 9.53 9.82 -6.32
CA LEU A 199 9.99 9.42 -5.00
C LEU A 199 11.35 8.74 -5.13
N PRO A 200 12.46 9.39 -4.73
CA PRO A 200 13.68 8.67 -4.44
C PRO A 200 13.42 7.76 -3.24
N SER A 201 13.75 6.49 -3.37
CA SER A 201 13.50 5.47 -2.35
C SER A 201 14.80 4.79 -1.96
N PHE A 202 14.84 4.37 -0.70
CA PHE A 202 15.91 3.55 -0.14
C PHE A 202 15.39 2.21 0.33
N SER A 203 16.25 1.22 0.22
CA SER A 203 16.01 -0.16 0.62
C SER A 203 17.36 -0.87 0.77
N GLY A 204 17.35 -2.18 1.03
CA GLY A 204 18.55 -2.95 1.33
C GLY A 204 18.70 -3.17 2.83
N GLN A 205 19.93 -3.47 3.26
CA GLN A 205 20.21 -4.08 4.58
C GLN A 205 19.39 -5.35 4.86
N MET A 206 19.16 -6.12 3.79
CA MET A 206 18.53 -7.44 3.83
C MET A 206 19.59 -8.52 3.67
N GLU A 207 19.29 -9.77 4.04
CA GLU A 207 20.22 -10.90 3.91
C GLU A 207 20.76 -11.06 2.48
N ASP A 208 19.91 -10.82 1.48
CA ASP A 208 20.27 -10.87 0.05
C ASP A 208 20.98 -9.59 -0.46
N HIS A 209 20.78 -8.44 0.22
CA HIS A 209 21.33 -7.13 -0.18
C HIS A 209 21.76 -6.32 1.05
N PRO A 210 23.01 -6.50 1.52
CA PRO A 210 23.49 -5.82 2.72
C PRO A 210 23.68 -4.31 2.49
N ASP A 211 23.96 -3.91 1.25
CA ASP A 211 24.18 -2.51 0.88
C ASP A 211 22.87 -1.73 0.74
N LEU A 212 22.95 -0.41 0.95
CA LEU A 212 21.83 0.50 0.73
C LEU A 212 21.60 0.69 -0.79
N LEU A 213 20.42 0.32 -1.26
CA LEU A 213 20.00 0.53 -2.64
C LEU A 213 19.25 1.85 -2.78
N LYS A 214 19.50 2.57 -3.88
CA LYS A 214 18.82 3.81 -4.23
C LYS A 214 18.12 3.65 -5.57
N TYR A 215 16.82 3.94 -5.61
CA TYR A 215 16.01 3.87 -6.82
C TYR A 215 14.99 5.01 -6.83
N SER A 216 14.32 5.22 -7.97
CA SER A 216 13.29 6.23 -8.11
C SER A 216 11.99 5.60 -8.59
N CYS A 217 10.87 6.02 -7.98
CA CYS A 217 9.53 5.61 -8.37
C CYS A 217 8.74 6.84 -8.82
N GLN A 218 8.20 6.79 -10.04
CA GLN A 218 7.24 7.80 -10.49
C GLN A 218 5.83 7.30 -10.23
N VAL A 219 5.14 7.95 -9.29
CA VAL A 219 3.75 7.64 -8.97
C VAL A 219 2.85 8.70 -9.60
N GLN A 220 1.80 8.25 -10.26
CA GLN A 220 0.75 9.11 -10.81
C GLN A 220 -0.61 8.61 -10.30
N CYS A 221 -1.24 9.39 -9.42
CA CYS A 221 -2.58 9.15 -8.91
C CYS A 221 -3.58 10.10 -9.58
N ARG A 222 -4.83 9.64 -9.78
CA ARG A 222 -5.94 10.42 -10.33
C ARG A 222 -7.09 10.49 -9.34
#